data_AF-A0AA88G7B9-F1
#
_entry.id   AF-A0AA88G7B9-F1
#
_cell.length_a   1.000
_cell.length_b   1.000
_cell.length_c   1.000
_cell.angle_alpha   90.00
_cell.angle_beta   90.00
_cell.angle_gamma   90.00
#
_symmetry.space_group_name_H-M   'P 1'
#
loop_
_entity.id
_entity.type
_entity.pdbx_description
1 polymer ?
#
loop_
_entity_poly.entity_id
_entity_poly.type
_entity_poly.pdbx_seq_one_letter_code
_entity_poly.pdbx_strand_id
1 'polypeptide(L)'
;MFQGHYGPAGVIHYFFPDVSLVWLMISTQLIDIVYFSLQVLCKTLCQMNVQECSYPFICHEYATFNVERMRKNAVFPSDIHSEYTHSLTGSLALALIFTILYRMFQHSTTTTRTNQNHRSFWSLFCILFLGVVSHWVLDVLVHRPDVTIFPPFTTAMIGLGTWENWSKWGNTWLEWFFVWLGMIGILAARARANKLDRTFWLAFVVYGISATGLNWFAYFGDDTSERADQVVDGAAMSPDLVPLISVLYVFAFSVSYYLGSNNMKSETKKVD
;
A
#
# COMPACT_ATOMS: atom_id res chain seq x y z
N MET A 1 -4.23 2.80 6.99
CA MET A 1 -4.75 3.86 6.07
C MET A 1 -5.17 3.21 4.74
N PHE A 2 -5.93 3.86 3.85
CA PHE A 2 -6.32 3.25 2.56
C PHE A 2 -5.47 3.80 1.40
N GLN A 3 -5.98 4.80 0.67
CA GLN A 3 -5.34 5.35 -0.53
C GLN A 3 -4.19 6.31 -0.21
N GLY A 4 -4.19 6.94 0.97
CA GLY A 4 -3.13 7.86 1.35
C GLY A 4 -1.76 7.21 1.50
N HIS A 5 -1.68 5.88 1.66
CA HIS A 5 -0.42 5.13 1.67
C HIS A 5 0.40 5.27 0.38
N TYR A 6 -0.24 5.54 -0.76
CA TYR A 6 0.46 5.81 -2.00
C TYR A 6 1.15 7.20 -2.04
N GLY A 7 0.75 8.11 -1.14
CA GLY A 7 1.28 9.47 -1.05
C GLY A 7 2.81 9.53 -0.96
N PRO A 8 3.42 8.84 0.03
CA PRO A 8 4.87 8.73 0.18
C PRO A 8 5.62 8.34 -1.10
N ALA A 9 5.08 7.46 -1.94
CA ALA A 9 5.74 7.05 -3.18
C ALA A 9 6.00 8.23 -4.12
N GLY A 10 5.05 9.16 -4.23
CA GLY A 10 5.19 10.36 -5.04
C GLY A 10 6.24 11.34 -4.51
N VAL A 11 6.30 11.49 -3.18
CA VAL A 11 7.33 12.31 -2.51
C VAL A 11 8.71 11.68 -2.66
N ILE A 12 8.84 10.36 -2.47
CA ILE A 12 10.10 9.64 -2.66
C ILE A 12 10.54 9.75 -4.12
N HIS A 13 9.63 9.62 -5.08
CA HIS A 13 9.94 9.76 -6.51
C HIS A 13 10.42 11.18 -6.87
N TYR A 14 9.94 12.21 -6.18
CA TYR A 14 10.50 13.55 -6.30
C TYR A 14 11.99 13.59 -5.91
N PHE A 15 12.39 12.95 -4.82
CA PHE A 15 13.82 12.95 -4.42
C PHE A 15 14.68 11.97 -5.22
N PHE A 16 14.09 10.87 -5.71
CA PHE A 16 14.77 9.80 -6.40
C PHE A 16 14.07 9.46 -7.74
N PRO A 17 14.08 10.39 -8.71
CA PRO A 17 13.32 10.25 -9.96
C PRO A 17 13.85 9.15 -10.89
N ASP A 18 15.07 8.66 -10.63
CA ASP A 18 15.67 7.53 -11.34
C ASP A 18 15.14 6.16 -10.87
N VAL A 19 14.52 6.11 -9.68
CA VAL A 19 13.78 4.92 -9.22
C VAL A 19 12.37 4.97 -9.78
N SER A 20 11.97 3.88 -10.45
CA SER A 20 10.65 3.75 -11.06
C SER A 20 9.52 3.96 -10.05
N LEU A 21 8.60 4.87 -10.39
CA LEU A 21 7.41 5.18 -9.58
C LEU A 21 6.57 3.94 -9.30
N VAL A 22 6.45 2.99 -10.24
CA VAL A 22 5.70 1.73 -10.03
C VAL A 22 6.26 0.95 -8.85
N TRP A 23 7.59 0.83 -8.77
CA TRP A 23 8.24 0.09 -7.69
C TRP A 23 8.11 0.81 -6.34
N LEU A 24 8.07 2.15 -6.35
CA LEU A 24 7.80 2.94 -5.15
C LEU A 24 6.34 2.80 -4.69
N MET A 25 5.38 2.74 -5.62
CA MET A 25 3.97 2.53 -5.30
C MET A 25 3.72 1.12 -4.75
N ILE A 26 4.39 0.11 -5.29
CA ILE A 26 4.33 -1.26 -4.76
C ILE A 26 4.98 -1.30 -3.38
N SER A 27 6.14 -0.66 -3.16
CA SER A 27 6.79 -0.70 -1.85
C SER A 27 5.92 -0.07 -0.76
N THR A 28 5.20 1.01 -1.05
CA THR A 28 4.25 1.62 -0.11
C THR A 28 3.02 0.77 0.20
N GLN A 29 2.74 -0.30 -0.55
CA GLN A 29 1.62 -1.23 -0.28
C GLN A 29 2.07 -2.65 -0.03
N LEU A 30 3.38 -2.87 0.12
CA LEU A 30 3.92 -4.21 0.21
C LEU A 30 3.40 -4.94 1.46
N ILE A 31 3.20 -4.22 2.55
CA ILE A 31 2.63 -4.74 3.81
C ILE A 31 1.24 -5.33 3.55
N ASP A 32 0.31 -4.52 3.01
CA ASP A 32 -1.03 -4.96 2.66
C ASP A 32 -1.06 -6.09 1.63
N ILE A 33 -0.23 -6.01 0.59
CA ILE A 33 -0.17 -7.05 -0.47
C ILE A 33 0.17 -8.40 0.14
N VAL A 34 1.16 -8.45 1.04
CA VAL A 34 1.55 -9.70 1.69
C VAL A 34 0.47 -10.15 2.68
N TYR A 35 -0.07 -9.24 3.49
CA TYR A 35 -1.14 -9.54 4.44
C TYR A 35 -2.37 -10.16 3.76
N PHE A 36 -2.90 -9.53 2.72
CA PHE A 36 -4.05 -10.06 1.97
C PHE A 36 -3.73 -11.36 1.23
N SER A 37 -2.49 -11.54 0.75
CA SER A 37 -2.06 -12.80 0.15
C SER A 37 -2.08 -13.94 1.17
N LEU A 38 -1.61 -13.70 2.39
CA LEU A 38 -1.66 -14.68 3.48
C LEU A 38 -3.10 -15.04 3.85
N GLN A 39 -4.00 -14.06 3.94
CA GLN A 39 -5.43 -14.33 4.19
C GLN A 39 -6.06 -15.22 3.11
N VAL A 40 -5.82 -14.93 1.83
CA VAL A 40 -6.34 -15.75 0.72
C VAL A 40 -5.78 -17.17 0.77
N LEU A 41 -4.49 -17.32 1.09
CA LEU A 41 -3.89 -18.63 1.30
C LEU A 41 -4.52 -19.35 2.50
N CYS A 42 -4.77 -18.65 3.61
CA CYS A 42 -5.44 -19.21 4.79
C CYS A 42 -6.85 -19.69 4.45
N LYS A 43 -7.63 -18.90 3.70
CA LYS A 43 -8.95 -19.32 3.21
C LYS A 43 -8.86 -20.56 2.33
N THR A 44 -7.90 -20.59 1.41
CA THR A 44 -7.77 -21.67 0.42
C THR A 44 -7.31 -22.98 1.07
N LEU A 45 -6.38 -22.91 2.02
CA LEU A 45 -5.76 -24.09 2.63
C LEU A 45 -6.49 -24.56 3.89
N CYS A 46 -7.09 -23.64 4.63
CA CYS A 46 -7.64 -23.89 5.97
C CYS A 46 -9.08 -23.37 6.16
N GLN A 47 -9.74 -22.88 5.10
CA GLN A 47 -11.13 -22.39 5.17
C GLN A 47 -11.36 -21.33 6.26
N MET A 48 -10.34 -20.52 6.56
CA MET A 48 -10.35 -19.54 7.66
C MET A 48 -10.52 -20.15 9.07
N ASN A 49 -10.30 -21.45 9.24
CA ASN A 49 -10.21 -22.08 10.57
C ASN A 49 -8.80 -21.81 11.15
N VAL A 50 -8.62 -20.61 11.69
CA VAL A 50 -7.32 -20.09 12.15
C VAL A 50 -6.73 -20.87 13.33
N GLN A 51 -7.56 -21.53 14.14
CA GLN A 51 -7.12 -22.27 15.33
C GLN A 51 -6.65 -23.69 15.00
N GLU A 52 -7.26 -24.34 14.02
CA GLU A 52 -6.98 -25.74 13.67
C GLU A 52 -6.12 -25.89 12.41
N CYS A 53 -5.71 -24.78 11.79
CA CYS A 53 -4.93 -24.80 10.56
C CYS A 53 -3.56 -25.48 10.77
N SER A 54 -3.25 -26.46 9.91
CA SER A 54 -1.96 -27.15 9.93
C SER A 54 -0.77 -26.27 9.53
N TYR A 55 -1.04 -25.06 8.99
CA TYR A 55 -0.05 -24.08 8.56
C TYR A 55 -0.18 -22.80 9.39
N PRO A 56 0.31 -22.79 10.64
CA PRO A 56 0.06 -21.71 11.58
C PRO A 56 0.53 -20.35 11.06
N PHE A 57 1.66 -20.31 10.35
CA PHE A 57 2.18 -19.07 9.77
C PHE A 57 1.23 -18.41 8.76
N ILE A 58 0.53 -19.19 7.94
CA ILE A 58 -0.34 -18.67 6.87
C ILE A 58 -1.62 -18.06 7.46
N CYS A 59 -2.14 -18.66 8.53
CA CYS A 59 -3.36 -18.22 9.21
C CYS A 59 -3.08 -17.37 10.46
N HIS A 60 -1.82 -17.01 10.73
CA HIS A 60 -1.48 -16.14 11.85
C HIS A 60 -1.95 -14.71 11.64
N GLU A 61 -2.09 -14.30 10.37
CA GLU A 61 -2.51 -12.97 10.00
C GLU A 61 -3.93 -12.96 9.44
N TYR A 62 -4.85 -12.35 10.18
CA TYR A 62 -6.27 -12.32 9.87
C TYR A 62 -6.94 -11.12 10.53
N ALA A 63 -8.20 -10.90 10.22
CA ALA A 63 -9.05 -9.94 10.91
C ALA A 63 -10.27 -10.66 11.47
N THR A 64 -10.81 -10.18 12.58
CA THR A 64 -12.06 -10.66 13.16
C THR A 64 -13.11 -9.56 13.21
N PHE A 65 -14.38 -9.91 13.14
CA PHE A 65 -15.46 -8.94 13.29
C PHE A 65 -15.50 -8.37 14.71
N ASN A 66 -15.68 -7.06 14.82
CA ASN A 66 -15.96 -6.40 16.09
C ASN A 66 -17.37 -5.78 16.04
N VAL A 67 -18.36 -6.52 16.54
CA VAL A 67 -19.79 -6.19 16.41
C VAL A 67 -20.12 -4.87 17.10
N GLU A 68 -19.47 -4.55 18.22
CA GLU A 68 -19.67 -3.28 18.91
C GLU A 68 -19.28 -2.09 18.01
N ARG A 69 -18.12 -2.19 17.34
CA ARG A 69 -17.64 -1.16 16.41
C ARG A 69 -18.49 -1.09 15.14
N MET A 70 -18.95 -2.23 14.63
CA MET A 70 -19.89 -2.28 13.51
C MET A 70 -21.18 -1.52 13.84
N ARG A 71 -21.77 -1.74 15.03
CA ARG A 71 -22.97 -1.00 15.48
C ARG A 71 -22.75 0.50 15.60
N LYS A 72 -21.54 0.93 15.91
CA LYS A 72 -21.14 2.35 15.95
C LYS A 72 -20.85 2.94 14.57
N ASN A 73 -21.00 2.16 13.50
CA ASN A 73 -20.63 2.51 12.13
C ASN A 73 -19.19 3.06 12.05
N ALA A 74 -18.28 2.40 12.77
CA ALA A 74 -16.86 2.75 12.78
C ALA A 74 -16.25 2.55 11.38
N VAL A 75 -15.27 3.40 11.04
CA VAL A 75 -14.54 3.33 9.75
C VAL A 75 -13.92 1.96 9.53
N PHE A 76 -13.36 1.41 10.59
CA PHE A 76 -12.69 0.12 10.56
C PHE A 76 -13.22 -0.75 11.71
N PRO A 77 -14.26 -1.57 11.48
CA PRO A 77 -14.98 -2.26 12.53
C PRO A 77 -14.51 -3.71 12.72
N SER A 78 -13.20 -3.93 12.69
CA SER A 78 -12.60 -5.25 12.86
C SER A 78 -11.38 -5.20 13.77
N ASP A 79 -11.04 -6.36 14.33
CA ASP A 79 -9.83 -6.55 15.10
C ASP A 79 -8.76 -7.26 14.25
N ILE A 80 -7.65 -6.56 14.05
CA ILE A 80 -6.57 -7.01 13.16
C ILE A 80 -5.54 -7.78 13.97
N HIS A 81 -5.19 -8.96 13.47
CA HIS A 81 -4.06 -9.76 13.91
C HIS A 81 -3.05 -9.78 12.76
N SER A 82 -1.96 -9.02 12.89
CA SER A 82 -0.98 -8.81 11.80
C SER A 82 0.43 -8.59 12.34
N GLU A 83 0.87 -9.51 13.20
CA GLU A 83 2.13 -9.40 13.94
C GLU A 83 3.36 -9.45 13.03
N TYR A 84 3.27 -10.08 11.84
CA TYR A 84 4.43 -10.26 10.97
C TYR A 84 4.54 -9.19 9.89
N THR A 85 3.49 -8.92 9.12
CA THR A 85 3.53 -7.98 8.00
C THR A 85 3.48 -6.53 8.46
N HIS A 86 2.61 -6.22 9.42
CA HIS A 86 2.39 -4.86 9.93
C HIS A 86 3.26 -4.56 11.16
N SER A 87 4.44 -5.17 11.24
CA SER A 87 5.44 -4.83 12.24
C SER A 87 6.62 -4.07 11.64
N LEU A 88 7.38 -3.39 12.49
CA LEU A 88 8.59 -2.70 12.05
C LEU A 88 9.67 -3.71 11.62
N THR A 89 9.76 -4.87 12.28
CA THR A 89 10.63 -5.98 11.83
C THR A 89 10.16 -6.58 10.52
N GLY A 90 8.85 -6.78 10.37
CA GLY A 90 8.20 -7.16 9.13
C GLY A 90 8.56 -6.24 7.97
N SER A 91 8.37 -4.94 8.19
CA SER A 91 8.70 -3.90 7.21
C SER A 91 10.16 -3.96 6.76
N LEU A 92 11.09 -4.19 7.70
CA LEU A 92 12.51 -4.34 7.39
C LEU A 92 12.78 -5.59 6.52
N ALA A 93 12.20 -6.74 6.90
CA ALA A 93 12.35 -7.99 6.16
C ALA A 93 11.72 -7.91 4.76
N LEU A 94 10.52 -7.36 4.66
CA LEU A 94 9.80 -7.14 3.40
C LEU A 94 10.59 -6.20 2.48
N ALA A 95 11.11 -5.08 3.01
CA ALA A 95 11.94 -4.17 2.22
C ALA A 95 13.22 -4.86 1.69
N LEU A 96 13.83 -5.73 2.49
CA LEU A 96 15.03 -6.47 2.09
C LEU A 96 14.72 -7.44 0.93
N ILE A 97 13.68 -8.26 1.10
CA ILE A 97 13.21 -9.20 0.07
C ILE A 97 12.85 -8.43 -1.21
N PHE A 98 12.10 -7.34 -1.07
CA PHE A 98 11.66 -6.53 -2.20
C PHE A 98 12.82 -5.88 -2.95
N THR A 99 13.86 -5.44 -2.24
CA THR A 99 15.08 -4.89 -2.85
C THR A 99 15.84 -5.96 -3.64
N ILE A 100 15.89 -7.20 -3.13
CA ILE A 100 16.47 -8.33 -3.85
C ILE A 100 15.69 -8.60 -5.14
N LEU A 101 14.35 -8.68 -5.06
CA LEU A 101 13.48 -8.89 -6.21
C LEU A 101 13.61 -7.77 -7.25
N TYR A 102 13.63 -6.52 -6.80
CA TYR A 102 13.87 -5.35 -7.65
C TYR A 102 15.17 -5.48 -8.44
N ARG A 103 16.26 -5.87 -7.77
CA ARG A 103 17.57 -6.03 -8.40
C ARG A 103 17.62 -7.20 -9.38
N MET A 104 16.96 -8.31 -9.06
CA MET A 104 16.83 -9.45 -9.96
C MET A 104 16.07 -9.07 -11.23
N PHE A 105 14.97 -8.33 -11.09
CA PHE A 105 14.16 -7.87 -12.23
C PHE A 105 14.89 -6.84 -13.10
N GLN A 106 15.62 -5.91 -12.50
CA GLN A 106 16.49 -4.99 -13.24
C GLN A 106 17.56 -5.75 -14.03
N HIS A 107 18.23 -6.73 -13.42
CA HIS A 107 19.25 -7.51 -14.11
C HIS A 107 18.67 -8.27 -15.31
N SER A 108 17.48 -8.85 -15.17
CA SER A 108 16.80 -9.58 -16.26
C SER A 108 16.35 -8.70 -17.43
N THR A 109 16.12 -7.40 -17.21
CA THR A 109 15.64 -6.46 -18.23
C THR A 109 16.76 -5.64 -18.87
N THR A 110 18.00 -5.78 -18.37
CA THR A 110 19.16 -4.95 -18.75
C THR A 110 20.11 -5.70 -19.71
N THR A 111 19.58 -6.33 -20.76
CA THR A 111 20.43 -6.85 -21.86
C THR A 111 20.85 -5.75 -22.85
N THR A 112 20.29 -4.54 -22.77
CA THR A 112 20.54 -3.46 -23.77
C THR A 112 20.68 -2.04 -23.20
N ARG A 113 20.93 -1.85 -21.90
CA ARG A 113 21.03 -0.50 -21.29
C ARG A 113 22.45 -0.18 -20.82
N THR A 114 23.30 0.20 -21.76
CA THR A 114 24.61 0.80 -21.47
C THR A 114 24.41 2.21 -20.87
N ASN A 115 25.16 2.55 -19.82
CA ASN A 115 25.26 3.89 -19.20
C ASN A 115 24.12 4.39 -18.28
N GLN A 116 23.55 3.56 -17.39
CA GLN A 116 22.91 4.09 -16.16
C GLN A 116 23.84 3.96 -14.96
N ASN A 117 23.96 5.03 -14.16
CA ASN A 117 24.63 5.00 -12.86
C ASN A 117 23.88 4.00 -11.96
N HIS A 118 24.46 2.82 -11.75
CA HIS A 118 23.83 1.79 -10.95
C HIS A 118 23.91 2.20 -9.47
N ARG A 119 22.76 2.43 -8.84
CA ARG A 119 22.72 2.63 -7.38
C ARG A 119 23.27 1.40 -6.67
N SER A 120 23.99 1.63 -5.57
CA SER A 120 24.40 0.54 -4.69
C SER A 120 23.16 -0.16 -4.11
N PHE A 121 23.30 -1.44 -3.75
CA PHE A 121 22.23 -2.20 -3.10
C PHE A 121 21.65 -1.48 -1.89
N TRP A 122 22.53 -0.95 -1.03
CA TRP A 122 22.13 -0.22 0.18
C TRP A 122 21.38 1.07 -0.13
N SER A 123 21.75 1.80 -1.20
CA SER A 123 20.97 2.97 -1.62
C SER A 123 19.56 2.56 -2.05
N LEU A 124 19.41 1.49 -2.82
CA LEU A 124 18.08 0.99 -3.24
C LEU A 124 17.28 0.49 -2.05
N PHE A 125 17.92 -0.27 -1.16
CA PHE A 125 17.30 -0.75 0.07
C PHE A 125 16.76 0.40 0.91
N CYS A 126 17.54 1.44 1.17
CA CYS A 126 17.07 2.60 1.93
C CYS A 126 15.87 3.29 1.24
N ILE A 127 15.89 3.46 -0.08
CA ILE A 127 14.79 4.11 -0.82
C ILE A 127 13.51 3.26 -0.76
N LEU A 128 13.61 1.95 -0.98
CA LEU A 128 12.46 1.05 -0.93
C LEU A 128 11.95 0.86 0.50
N PHE A 129 12.86 0.78 1.48
CA PHE A 129 12.54 0.74 2.91
C PHE A 129 11.78 2.00 3.34
N LEU A 130 12.15 3.19 2.86
CA LEU A 130 11.36 4.40 3.10
C LEU A 130 9.92 4.26 2.62
N GLY A 131 9.70 3.61 1.47
CA GLY A 131 8.35 3.31 0.99
C GLY A 131 7.61 2.33 1.90
N VAL A 132 8.22 1.18 2.22
CA VAL A 132 7.59 0.16 3.09
C VAL A 132 7.30 0.70 4.50
N VAL A 133 8.29 1.33 5.14
CA VAL A 133 8.13 1.85 6.52
C VAL A 133 7.16 3.02 6.58
N SER A 134 7.00 3.78 5.48
CA SER A 134 6.01 4.86 5.45
C SER A 134 4.58 4.32 5.60
N HIS A 135 4.29 3.13 5.09
CA HIS A 135 3.01 2.45 5.31
C HIS A 135 2.82 2.17 6.80
N TRP A 136 3.78 1.50 7.44
CA TRP A 136 3.74 1.22 8.87
C TRP A 136 3.58 2.50 9.72
N VAL A 137 4.28 3.58 9.40
CA VAL A 137 4.14 4.87 10.12
C VAL A 137 2.73 5.45 9.96
N LEU A 138 2.14 5.36 8.77
CA LEU A 138 0.78 5.83 8.52
C LEU A 138 -0.27 4.93 9.17
N ASP A 139 0.02 3.64 9.34
CA ASP A 139 -0.83 2.77 10.15
C ASP A 139 -0.76 3.12 11.63
N VAL A 140 0.42 3.38 12.19
CA VAL A 140 0.54 3.88 13.58
C VAL A 140 -0.29 5.15 13.80
N LEU A 141 -0.45 5.99 12.77
CA LEU A 141 -1.32 7.16 12.87
C LEU A 141 -2.80 6.78 12.99
N VAL A 142 -3.29 5.86 12.16
CA VAL A 142 -4.74 5.62 12.05
C VAL A 142 -5.26 4.47 12.89
N HIS A 143 -4.45 3.44 13.07
CA HIS A 143 -4.76 2.29 13.89
C HIS A 143 -4.77 2.66 15.37
N ARG A 144 -5.63 1.98 16.12
CA ARG A 144 -5.56 1.91 17.58
C ARG A 144 -4.27 1.20 18.02
N PRO A 145 -3.98 1.04 19.32
CA PRO A 145 -2.77 0.36 19.79
C PRO A 145 -2.69 -1.15 19.46
N ASP A 146 -2.69 -1.51 18.18
CA ASP A 146 -2.62 -2.87 17.63
C ASP A 146 -1.50 -3.05 16.58
N VAL A 147 -0.75 -1.98 16.24
CA VAL A 147 0.39 -2.08 15.32
C VAL A 147 1.63 -2.52 16.09
N THR A 148 2.18 -3.68 15.72
CA THR A 148 3.29 -4.29 16.45
C THR A 148 4.64 -3.63 16.10
N ILE A 149 5.58 -3.55 17.05
CA ILE A 149 6.91 -2.98 16.78
C ILE A 149 7.94 -4.06 16.42
N PHE A 150 8.45 -4.84 17.39
CA PHE A 150 9.58 -5.78 17.18
C PHE A 150 9.28 -7.23 17.59
N PRO A 151 8.36 -7.94 16.93
CA PRO A 151 8.18 -9.37 17.16
C PRO A 151 9.39 -10.18 16.63
N PRO A 152 9.74 -11.32 17.25
CA PRO A 152 9.15 -11.90 18.47
C PRO A 152 9.75 -11.34 19.78
N PHE A 153 10.59 -10.30 19.70
CA PHE A 153 11.34 -9.78 20.85
C PHE A 153 10.49 -8.95 21.81
N THR A 154 9.39 -8.36 21.34
CA THR A 154 8.44 -7.60 22.14
C THR A 154 7.01 -7.80 21.64
N THR A 155 6.06 -7.70 22.57
CA THR A 155 4.61 -7.62 22.31
C THR A 155 4.10 -6.18 22.33
N ALA A 156 5.00 -5.19 22.37
CA ALA A 156 4.63 -3.79 22.36
C ALA A 156 3.89 -3.44 21.06
N MET A 157 2.69 -2.89 21.23
CA MET A 157 1.84 -2.38 20.18
C MET A 157 1.64 -0.88 20.36
N ILE A 158 1.55 -0.14 19.25
CA ILE A 158 1.35 1.30 19.24
C ILE A 158 0.28 1.67 18.22
N GLY A 159 -0.29 2.85 18.39
CA GLY A 159 -1.28 3.41 17.48
C GLY A 159 -1.95 4.62 18.11
N LEU A 160 -2.24 5.64 17.30
CA LEU A 160 -2.88 6.88 17.74
C LEU A 160 -4.41 6.84 17.61
N GLY A 161 -4.94 5.89 16.83
CA GLY A 161 -6.35 5.54 16.77
C GLY A 161 -7.21 6.60 16.10
N THR A 162 -6.75 7.30 15.06
CA THR A 162 -7.59 8.31 14.40
C THR A 162 -8.85 7.69 13.79
N TRP A 163 -8.81 6.44 13.33
CA TRP A 163 -10.01 5.73 12.85
C TRP A 163 -11.10 5.55 13.92
N GLU A 164 -10.72 5.51 15.18
CA GLU A 164 -11.64 5.37 16.32
C GLU A 164 -12.04 6.72 16.90
N ASN A 165 -11.08 7.62 17.03
CA ASN A 165 -11.25 8.86 17.79
C ASN A 165 -11.66 10.07 16.92
N TRP A 166 -11.41 10.04 15.62
CA TRP A 166 -11.76 11.14 14.71
C TRP A 166 -13.05 10.82 13.94
N SER A 167 -13.71 11.89 13.47
CA SER A 167 -14.86 11.74 12.58
C SER A 167 -14.45 11.09 11.24
N LYS A 168 -15.42 10.50 10.53
CA LYS A 168 -15.22 10.00 9.16
C LYS A 168 -14.57 11.07 8.27
N TRP A 169 -15.07 12.30 8.34
CA TRP A 169 -14.50 13.45 7.63
C TRP A 169 -13.05 13.76 8.01
N GLY A 170 -12.70 13.73 9.30
CA GLY A 170 -11.33 13.98 9.74
C GLY A 170 -10.34 12.98 9.11
N ASN A 171 -10.72 11.70 9.10
CA ASN A 171 -9.92 10.66 8.45
C ASN A 171 -9.92 10.77 6.91
N THR A 172 -11.04 11.12 6.27
CA THR A 172 -11.09 11.40 4.83
C THR A 172 -10.14 12.54 4.44
N TRP A 173 -10.11 13.63 5.20
CA TRP A 173 -9.19 14.74 4.96
C TRP A 173 -7.73 14.33 5.13
N LEU A 174 -7.43 13.54 6.15
CA LEU A 174 -6.09 12.99 6.37
C LEU A 174 -5.62 12.15 5.18
N GLU A 175 -6.48 11.26 4.69
CA GLU A 175 -6.19 10.42 3.53
C GLU A 175 -5.98 11.25 2.26
N TRP A 176 -6.90 12.17 1.98
CA TRP A 176 -6.78 13.07 0.82
C TRP A 176 -5.51 13.91 0.91
N PHE A 177 -5.15 14.40 2.09
CA PHE A 177 -3.90 15.14 2.28
C PHE A 177 -2.70 14.32 1.79
N PHE A 178 -2.57 13.05 2.19
CA PHE A 178 -1.46 12.21 1.73
C PHE A 178 -1.54 11.85 0.24
N VAL A 179 -2.74 11.56 -0.29
CA VAL A 179 -2.95 11.34 -1.73
C VAL A 179 -2.46 12.55 -2.54
N TRP A 180 -2.94 13.75 -2.19
CA TRP A 180 -2.60 14.99 -2.89
C TRP A 180 -1.13 15.37 -2.71
N LEU A 181 -0.55 15.13 -1.54
CA LEU A 181 0.88 15.33 -1.31
C LEU A 181 1.72 14.46 -2.26
N GLY A 182 1.36 13.20 -2.43
CA GLY A 182 2.01 12.31 -3.40
C GLY A 182 1.84 12.79 -4.84
N MET A 183 0.62 13.19 -5.22
CA MET A 183 0.35 13.74 -6.55
C MET A 183 1.18 15.00 -6.83
N ILE A 184 1.30 15.91 -5.86
CA ILE A 184 2.17 17.09 -5.97
C ILE A 184 3.63 16.67 -6.16
N GLY A 185 4.12 15.68 -5.41
CA GLY A 185 5.46 15.13 -5.56
C GLY A 185 5.73 14.59 -6.98
N ILE A 186 4.78 13.82 -7.52
CA ILE A 186 4.84 13.29 -8.90
C ILE A 186 4.86 14.42 -9.93
N LEU A 187 3.96 15.39 -9.80
CA LEU A 187 3.88 16.54 -10.69
C LEU A 187 5.19 17.34 -10.67
N ALA A 188 5.73 17.62 -9.49
CA ALA A 188 6.97 18.36 -9.33
C ALA A 188 8.19 17.59 -9.87
N ALA A 189 8.21 16.25 -9.76
CA ALA A 189 9.23 15.42 -10.38
C ALA A 189 9.19 15.52 -11.92
N ARG A 190 7.98 15.44 -12.50
CA ARG A 190 7.76 15.50 -13.95
C ARG A 190 7.97 16.90 -14.53
N ALA A 191 7.59 17.94 -13.80
CA ALA A 191 7.81 19.33 -14.17
C ALA A 191 9.31 19.66 -14.27
N ARG A 192 10.13 19.22 -13.31
CA ARG A 192 11.59 19.40 -13.36
C ARG A 192 12.25 18.72 -14.57
N ALA A 193 11.64 17.65 -15.06
CA ALA A 193 12.10 16.98 -16.27
C ALA A 193 11.54 17.58 -17.58
N ASN A 194 10.68 18.61 -17.51
CA ASN A 194 9.92 19.16 -18.64
C ASN A 194 9.12 18.11 -19.44
N LYS A 195 8.49 17.14 -18.74
CA LYS A 195 7.76 16.01 -19.35
C LYS A 195 6.28 15.97 -18.96
N LEU A 196 5.56 17.08 -19.13
CA LEU A 196 4.12 17.15 -18.86
C LEU A 196 3.32 16.96 -20.15
N ASP A 197 3.33 15.74 -20.69
CA ASP A 197 2.60 15.38 -21.90
C ASP A 197 1.12 15.03 -21.64
N ARG A 198 0.34 14.85 -22.72
CA ARG A 198 -1.08 14.48 -22.63
C ARG A 198 -1.30 13.17 -21.88
N THR A 199 -0.41 12.20 -22.08
CA THR A 199 -0.48 10.89 -21.41
C THR A 199 -0.32 11.03 -19.91
N PHE A 200 0.65 11.84 -19.46
CA PHE A 200 0.81 12.19 -18.06
C PHE A 200 -0.45 12.81 -17.47
N TRP A 201 -1.01 13.84 -18.10
CA TRP A 201 -2.20 14.52 -17.57
C TRP A 201 -3.42 13.60 -17.50
N LEU A 202 -3.61 12.73 -18.50
CA LEU A 202 -4.67 11.72 -18.46
C LEU A 202 -4.48 10.77 -17.27
N ALA A 203 -3.27 10.22 -17.10
CA ALA A 203 -2.96 9.34 -15.98
C ALA A 203 -3.10 10.06 -14.63
N PHE A 204 -2.73 11.33 -14.55
CA PHE A 204 -2.81 12.16 -13.34
C PHE A 204 -4.25 12.40 -12.91
N VAL A 205 -5.13 12.76 -13.85
CA VAL A 205 -6.55 12.94 -13.59
C VAL A 205 -7.22 11.61 -13.24
N VAL A 206 -6.94 10.54 -14.00
CA VAL A 206 -7.48 9.20 -13.72
C VAL A 206 -7.08 8.73 -12.33
N TYR A 207 -5.79 8.87 -11.97
CA TYR A 207 -5.30 8.52 -10.64
C TYR A 207 -6.01 9.35 -9.56
N GLY A 208 -6.05 10.67 -9.68
CA GLY A 208 -6.68 11.55 -8.69
C GLY A 208 -8.16 11.23 -8.48
N ILE A 209 -8.94 11.11 -9.56
CA ILE A 209 -10.36 10.76 -9.48
C ILE A 209 -10.55 9.39 -8.83
N SER A 210 -9.77 8.39 -9.26
CA SER A 210 -9.88 7.03 -8.71
C SER A 210 -9.51 6.96 -7.23
N ALA A 211 -8.42 7.61 -6.81
CA ALA A 211 -7.98 7.63 -5.42
C ALA A 211 -8.99 8.37 -4.53
N THR A 212 -9.50 9.52 -4.97
CA THR A 212 -10.54 10.26 -4.25
C THR A 212 -11.85 9.47 -4.18
N GLY A 213 -12.29 8.86 -5.28
CA GLY A 213 -13.52 8.07 -5.33
C GLY A 213 -13.47 6.80 -4.49
N LEU A 214 -12.35 6.07 -4.52
CA LEU A 214 -12.14 4.89 -3.68
C LEU A 214 -12.11 5.27 -2.20
N ASN A 215 -11.47 6.39 -1.86
CA ASN A 215 -11.48 6.88 -0.48
C ASN A 215 -12.90 7.24 -0.03
N TRP A 216 -13.65 7.97 -0.86
CA TRP A 216 -15.05 8.28 -0.57
C TRP A 216 -15.87 7.01 -0.30
N PHE A 217 -15.73 6.01 -1.18
CA PHE A 217 -16.42 4.74 -1.01
C PHE A 217 -15.99 4.00 0.27
N ALA A 218 -14.71 4.01 0.63
CA ALA A 218 -14.23 3.35 1.83
C ALA A 218 -14.83 3.94 3.13
N TYR A 219 -15.06 5.26 3.19
CA TYR A 219 -15.59 5.92 4.39
C TYR A 219 -17.12 6.01 4.42
N PHE A 220 -17.76 6.18 3.26
CA PHE A 220 -19.18 6.52 3.13
C PHE A 220 -19.99 5.53 2.29
N GLY A 221 -19.35 4.54 1.66
CA GLY A 221 -20.01 3.59 0.77
C GLY A 221 -20.69 2.41 1.48
N ASP A 222 -20.43 2.22 2.77
CA ASP A 222 -20.99 1.11 3.54
C ASP A 222 -21.48 1.59 4.91
N ASP A 223 -22.64 1.09 5.34
CA ASP A 223 -23.12 1.23 6.72
C ASP A 223 -22.93 -0.10 7.44
N THR A 224 -21.89 -0.15 8.26
CA THR A 224 -21.50 -1.40 8.92
C THR A 224 -22.47 -1.78 10.04
N SER A 225 -23.35 -0.87 10.47
CA SER A 225 -24.34 -1.15 11.51
C SER A 225 -25.41 -2.13 11.05
N GLU A 226 -25.83 -2.09 9.78
CA GLU A 226 -26.82 -3.02 9.22
C GLU A 226 -26.28 -4.46 9.13
N ARG A 227 -24.97 -4.61 8.93
CA ARG A 227 -24.30 -5.93 8.86
C ARG A 227 -23.96 -6.51 10.24
N ALA A 228 -24.03 -5.71 11.29
CA ALA A 228 -23.63 -6.13 12.64
C ALA A 228 -24.45 -7.33 13.14
N ASP A 229 -25.71 -7.44 12.72
CA ASP A 229 -26.60 -8.54 13.13
C ASP A 229 -26.46 -9.80 12.24
N GLN A 230 -25.65 -9.72 11.17
CA GLN A 230 -25.42 -10.83 10.22
C GLN A 230 -24.13 -11.61 10.52
N VAL A 231 -23.32 -11.13 11.47
CA VAL A 231 -22.01 -11.70 11.78
C VAL A 231 -21.90 -12.07 13.26
N VAL A 232 -20.95 -12.96 13.56
CA VAL A 232 -20.63 -13.35 14.94
C VAL A 232 -19.41 -12.56 15.40
N ASP A 233 -19.50 -11.95 16.57
CA ASP A 233 -18.39 -11.21 17.17
C ASP A 233 -17.16 -12.11 17.37
N GLY A 234 -15.98 -11.60 17.01
CA GLY A 234 -14.71 -12.33 17.06
C GLY A 234 -14.55 -13.41 15.97
N ALA A 235 -15.54 -13.63 15.10
CA ALA A 235 -15.39 -14.57 13.99
C ALA A 235 -14.39 -14.03 12.95
N ALA A 236 -13.57 -14.90 12.39
CA ALA A 236 -12.60 -14.54 11.35
C ALA A 236 -13.33 -14.03 10.09
N MET A 237 -12.85 -12.91 9.57
CA MET A 237 -13.38 -12.31 8.35
C MET A 237 -12.88 -13.08 7.13
N SER A 238 -13.78 -13.46 6.24
CA SER A 238 -13.41 -14.05 4.95
C SER A 238 -12.79 -12.97 4.03
N PRO A 239 -11.66 -13.26 3.35
CA PRO A 239 -11.02 -12.33 2.41
C PRO A 239 -11.75 -12.20 1.06
N ASP A 240 -13.09 -12.14 1.05
CA ASP A 240 -13.89 -12.12 -0.17
C ASP A 240 -13.69 -10.88 -1.03
N LEU A 241 -13.28 -9.76 -0.41
CA LEU A 241 -12.98 -8.50 -1.11
C LEU A 241 -11.54 -8.43 -1.63
N VAL A 242 -10.65 -9.35 -1.21
CA VAL A 242 -9.23 -9.32 -1.61
C VAL A 242 -9.02 -9.39 -3.13
N PRO A 243 -9.78 -10.20 -3.91
CA PRO A 243 -9.65 -10.17 -5.37
C PRO A 243 -9.96 -8.80 -5.96
N LEU A 244 -10.98 -8.10 -5.46
CA LEU A 244 -11.32 -6.75 -5.91
C LEU A 244 -10.20 -5.75 -5.55
N ILE A 245 -9.69 -5.81 -4.31
CA ILE A 245 -8.56 -4.97 -3.85
C ILE A 245 -7.33 -5.21 -4.72
N SER A 246 -7.04 -6.46 -5.07
CA SER A 246 -5.92 -6.83 -5.93
C SER A 246 -6.04 -6.23 -7.34
N VAL A 247 -7.26 -6.21 -7.90
CA VAL A 247 -7.52 -5.53 -9.18
C VAL A 247 -7.27 -4.02 -9.07
N LEU A 248 -7.69 -3.39 -7.97
CA LEU A 248 -7.43 -1.97 -7.72
C LEU A 248 -5.93 -1.67 -7.58
N TYR A 249 -5.15 -2.56 -6.98
CA TYR A 249 -3.69 -2.45 -6.92
C TYR A 249 -3.07 -2.53 -8.31
N VAL A 250 -3.45 -3.52 -9.12
CA VAL A 250 -2.96 -3.64 -10.51
C VAL A 250 -3.32 -2.39 -11.32
N PHE A 251 -4.53 -1.86 -11.14
CA PHE A 251 -4.96 -0.62 -11.78
C PHE A 251 -4.07 0.56 -11.34
N ALA A 252 -3.87 0.77 -10.05
CA ALA A 252 -3.04 1.84 -9.51
C ALA A 252 -1.58 1.76 -10.04
N PHE A 253 -1.00 0.56 -10.06
CA PHE A 253 0.35 0.34 -10.60
C PHE A 253 0.44 0.57 -12.11
N SER A 254 -0.61 0.20 -12.85
CA SER A 254 -0.69 0.46 -14.29
C SER A 254 -0.77 1.96 -14.58
N VAL A 255 -1.59 2.70 -13.84
CA VAL A 255 -1.67 4.16 -13.96
C VAL A 255 -0.35 4.82 -13.55
N SER A 256 0.29 4.34 -12.47
CA SER A 256 1.56 4.89 -12.00
C SER A 256 2.71 4.67 -12.99
N TYR A 257 2.63 3.62 -13.82
CA TYR A 257 3.56 3.47 -14.94
C TYR A 257 3.50 4.67 -15.88
N TYR A 258 2.32 5.13 -16.28
CA TYR A 258 2.17 6.29 -17.16
C TYR A 258 2.52 7.62 -16.45
N LEU A 259 2.32 7.71 -15.14
CA LEU A 259 2.75 8.86 -14.35
C LEU A 259 4.28 8.99 -14.29
N GLY A 260 4.98 7.87 -14.15
CA GLY A 260 6.45 7.82 -14.09
C GLY A 260 7.14 7.63 -15.44
N SER A 261 6.41 7.21 -16.48
CA SER A 261 6.99 6.85 -17.77
C SER A 261 7.56 8.08 -18.45
N ASN A 262 8.87 8.08 -18.61
CA ASN A 262 9.55 8.92 -19.58
C ASN A 262 9.23 8.34 -20.95
N ASN A 263 8.15 8.79 -21.62
CA ASN A 263 7.86 8.35 -22.98
C ASN A 263 9.11 8.51 -23.84
N MET A 264 9.77 7.37 -24.09
CA MET A 264 10.87 7.22 -25.02
C MET A 264 10.27 7.30 -26.42
N LYS A 265 9.92 8.50 -26.86
CA LYS A 265 10.12 8.81 -28.26
C LYS A 265 11.51 9.39 -28.34
N SER A 266 12.50 8.49 -28.49
CA SER A 266 13.69 8.87 -29.22
C SER A 266 13.17 9.41 -30.54
N GLU A 267 13.30 10.73 -30.74
CA GLU A 267 13.44 11.25 -32.07
C GLU A 267 14.47 10.34 -32.75
N THR A 268 13.98 9.48 -33.64
CA THR A 268 14.77 8.99 -34.75
C THR A 268 15.13 10.28 -35.49
N LYS A 269 16.23 10.90 -35.07
CA LYS A 269 16.90 11.93 -35.85
C LYS A 269 17.13 11.28 -37.19
N LYS A 270 16.36 11.76 -38.18
CA LYS A 270 16.65 11.53 -39.58
C LYS A 270 18.12 11.86 -39.77
N VAL A 271 18.88 10.84 -40.14
CA VAL A 271 20.15 11.03 -40.80
C VAL A 271 19.78 11.48 -42.20
N ASP A 272 19.82 12.80 -42.42
CA ASP A 272 19.96 13.40 -43.74
C ASP A 272 21.32 14.11 -43.77
#